data_AF-A0A6C0H433-F1
#
_entry.id   AF-A0A6C0H433-F1
#
_cell.length_a   1.000
_cell.length_b   1.000
_cell.length_c   1.000
_cell.angle_alpha   90.00
_cell.angle_beta   90.00
_cell.angle_gamma   90.00
#
_symmetry.space_group_name_H-M   'P 1'
#
loop_
_entity.id
_entity.type
_entity.pdbx_description
1 polymer ?
#
loop_
_entity_poly.entity_id
_entity_poly.type
_entity_poly.pdbx_seq_one_letter_code
_entity_poly.pdbx_strand_id
1 'polypeptide(L)'
;MYNILLLALSYSLPPLNNLYKGSINFPLAGKQNIEFERLKKNTSHVRLYGLINCNGYIYNDENDKNYENISKSISNKCINMKYELDNNLLNIMRKYRCSIESPYYDVNNDTILFVLKINMLGLTKSIKLLNVKN
;
A
#
# COMPACT_ATOMS: atom_id res chain seq x y z
N MET A 1 -2.58 29.18 9.76
CA MET A 1 -1.40 28.51 9.16
C MET A 1 -1.36 27.00 9.48
N TYR A 2 -2.48 26.26 9.36
CA TYR A 2 -2.55 24.81 9.67
C TYR A 2 -2.61 23.91 8.42
N ASN A 3 -2.85 24.47 7.23
CA ASN A 3 -3.06 23.68 6.00
C ASN A 3 -1.78 23.10 5.37
N ILE A 4 -0.62 23.75 5.54
CA ILE A 4 0.65 23.27 4.92
C ILE A 4 1.18 22.02 5.63
N LEU A 5 1.05 21.95 6.95
CA LEU A 5 1.44 20.78 7.75
C LEU A 5 0.57 19.57 7.41
N LEU A 6 -0.75 19.73 7.34
CA LEU A 6 -1.68 18.69 6.89
C LEU A 6 -1.41 18.22 5.45
N LEU A 7 -1.05 19.13 4.54
CA LEU A 7 -0.67 18.76 3.17
C LEU A 7 0.63 17.94 3.16
N ALA A 8 1.68 18.39 3.86
CA ALA A 8 2.95 17.66 3.93
C ALA A 8 2.76 16.23 4.47
N LEU A 9 1.82 16.04 5.39
CA LEU A 9 1.49 14.73 5.95
C LEU A 9 0.83 13.81 4.91
N SER A 10 -0.01 14.34 4.01
CA SER A 10 -0.64 13.57 2.91
C SER A 10 0.30 13.14 1.78
N TYR A 11 1.54 13.68 1.76
CA TYR A 11 2.57 13.37 0.75
C TYR A 11 3.73 12.56 1.31
N SER A 12 3.58 12.03 2.52
CA SER A 12 4.64 11.30 3.19
C SER A 12 4.69 9.85 2.70
N LEU A 13 5.91 9.38 2.41
CA LEU A 13 6.17 7.97 2.19
C LEU A 13 6.61 7.33 3.51
N PRO A 14 6.31 6.03 3.73
CA PRO A 14 6.80 5.35 4.92
C PRO A 14 8.35 5.41 4.96
N PRO A 15 8.98 5.44 6.14
CA PRO A 15 10.44 5.40 6.25
C PRO A 15 11.01 4.14 5.60
N LEU A 16 12.25 4.25 5.12
CA LEU A 16 12.96 3.12 4.52
C LEU A 16 13.25 2.05 5.58
N ASN A 17 13.15 0.78 5.18
CA ASN A 17 13.44 -0.41 5.99
C ASN A 17 12.60 -0.56 7.27
N ASN A 18 11.51 0.22 7.40
CA ASN A 18 10.50 -0.04 8.42
C ASN A 18 9.56 -1.14 7.94
N LEU A 19 9.29 -2.10 8.83
CA LEU A 19 8.44 -3.24 8.56
C LEU A 19 7.06 -3.02 9.20
N TYR A 20 6.04 -2.96 8.36
CA TYR A 20 4.65 -2.80 8.79
C TYR A 20 3.93 -4.13 8.68
N LYS A 21 3.21 -4.53 9.73
CA LYS A 21 2.50 -5.82 9.76
C LYS A 21 1.04 -5.68 10.16
N GLY A 22 0.22 -6.59 9.65
CA GLY A 22 -1.17 -6.73 10.06
C GLY A 22 -1.75 -8.07 9.60
N SER A 23 -2.92 -8.41 10.11
CA SER A 23 -3.66 -9.59 9.65
C SER A 23 -5.15 -9.37 9.53
N ILE A 24 -5.71 -9.79 8.40
CA ILE A 24 -7.14 -9.82 8.12
C ILE A 24 -7.65 -11.22 8.45
N ASN A 25 -8.72 -11.30 9.24
CA ASN A 25 -9.43 -12.55 9.46
C ASN A 25 -10.66 -12.61 8.55
N PHE A 26 -10.80 -13.69 7.80
CA PHE A 26 -11.96 -13.98 6.97
C PHE A 26 -12.74 -15.12 7.64
N PRO A 27 -13.99 -14.87 8.10
CA PRO A 27 -14.82 -15.92 8.65
C PRO A 27 -14.89 -17.11 7.69
N LEU A 28 -14.65 -18.32 8.20
CA LEU A 28 -14.68 -19.61 7.47
C LEU A 28 -13.60 -19.83 6.40
N ALA A 29 -12.98 -18.77 5.86
CA ALA A 29 -11.90 -18.88 4.88
C ALA A 29 -10.52 -18.93 5.55
N GLY A 30 -10.36 -18.33 6.73
CA GLY A 30 -9.11 -18.34 7.49
C GLY A 30 -8.45 -16.97 7.56
N LYS A 31 -7.15 -16.94 7.84
CA LYS A 31 -6.39 -15.73 8.12
C LYS A 31 -5.50 -15.34 6.94
N GLN A 32 -5.41 -14.05 6.67
CA GLN A 32 -4.42 -13.45 5.77
C GLN A 32 -3.52 -12.54 6.57
N ASN A 33 -2.22 -12.77 6.53
CA ASN A 33 -1.25 -11.84 7.09
C ASN A 33 -0.61 -11.04 5.96
N ILE A 34 -0.26 -9.80 6.27
CA ILE A 34 0.26 -8.82 5.33
C ILE A 34 1.46 -8.16 5.99
N GLU A 35 2.57 -8.13 5.25
CA GLU A 35 3.73 -7.32 5.57
C GLU A 35 3.99 -6.36 4.43
N PHE A 36 4.38 -5.14 4.80
CA PHE A 36 4.79 -4.10 3.89
C PHE A 36 6.10 -3.50 4.38
N GLU A 37 7.06 -3.35 3.47
CA GLU A 37 8.37 -2.79 3.77
C GLU A 37 8.83 -1.91 2.62
N ARG A 38 9.19 -0.66 2.90
CA ARG A 38 9.76 0.21 1.86
C ARG A 38 11.26 -0.04 1.75
N LEU A 39 11.71 -0.66 0.66
CA LEU A 39 13.11 -1.03 0.46
C LEU A 39 13.94 0.10 -0.17
N LYS A 40 13.33 0.87 -1.07
CA LYS A 40 13.98 1.97 -1.80
C LYS A 40 13.04 3.15 -1.91
N LYS A 41 13.55 4.28 -2.42
CA LYS A 41 12.78 5.51 -2.61
C LYS A 41 11.44 5.26 -3.30
N ASN A 42 11.43 4.42 -4.34
CA ASN A 42 10.27 4.12 -5.17
C ASN A 42 9.81 2.64 -5.12
N THR A 43 10.41 1.82 -4.25
CA THR A 43 10.14 0.37 -4.25
C THR A 43 9.75 -0.07 -2.85
N SER A 44 8.61 -0.73 -2.76
CA SER A 44 8.14 -1.41 -1.55
C SER A 44 7.96 -2.89 -1.81
N HIS A 45 8.22 -3.71 -0.82
CA HIS A 45 8.03 -5.14 -0.84
C HIS A 45 6.81 -5.49 -0.01
N VAL A 46 5.94 -6.32 -0.58
CA VAL A 46 4.74 -6.83 0.08
C VAL A 46 4.86 -8.34 0.19
N ARG A 47 4.64 -8.85 1.40
CA ARG A 47 4.59 -10.29 1.68
C ARG A 47 3.20 -10.63 2.20
N LEU A 48 2.51 -11.51 1.50
CA LEU A 48 1.20 -12.05 1.84
C LEU A 48 1.39 -13.52 2.24
N TYR A 49 0.92 -13.92 3.42
CA TYR A 49 0.98 -15.32 3.86
C TYR A 49 -0.31 -15.72 4.58
N GLY A 50 -0.85 -16.88 4.20
CA GLY A 50 -2.15 -17.38 4.63
C GLY A 50 -2.96 -17.85 3.41
N LEU A 51 -4.18 -17.36 3.28
CA LEU A 51 -5.07 -17.62 2.13
C LEU A 51 -4.39 -17.37 0.78
N ILE A 52 -3.71 -16.24 0.68
CA ILE A 52 -2.82 -15.88 -0.42
C ILE A 52 -1.41 -15.95 0.13
N ASN A 53 -0.59 -16.79 -0.49
CA ASN A 53 0.82 -16.95 -0.15
C ASN A 53 1.69 -16.45 -1.31
N CYS A 54 2.13 -15.20 -1.22
CA CYS A 54 2.96 -14.57 -2.24
C CYS A 54 3.81 -13.44 -1.71
N ASN A 55 4.91 -13.20 -2.41
CA ASN A 55 5.74 -12.04 -2.22
C ASN A 55 5.83 -11.30 -3.54
N GLY A 56 5.87 -9.98 -3.48
CA GLY A 56 6.12 -9.18 -4.66
C GLY A 56 6.34 -7.71 -4.36
N TYR A 57 6.72 -6.98 -5.38
CA TYR A 57 7.09 -5.58 -5.27
C TYR A 57 5.97 -4.67 -5.74
N ILE A 58 5.89 -3.51 -5.08
CA ILE A 58 5.09 -2.36 -5.44
C ILE A 58 6.06 -1.24 -5.82
N TYR A 59 5.94 -0.75 -7.06
CA TYR A 59 6.74 0.37 -7.57
C TYR A 59 5.90 1.64 -7.61
N ASN A 60 6.41 2.72 -7.04
CA ASN A 60 5.82 4.05 -7.15
C ASN A 60 6.49 4.79 -8.31
N ASP A 61 5.74 5.15 -9.35
CA ASP A 61 6.31 5.88 -10.50
C ASP A 61 6.73 7.31 -10.10
N GLU A 62 8.03 7.61 -10.16
CA GLU A 62 8.58 8.97 -10.00
C GLU A 62 8.63 9.75 -11.32
N ASN A 63 8.42 9.08 -12.47
CA ASN A 63 8.58 9.65 -13.82
C ASN A 63 7.27 10.13 -14.46
N ASP A 64 6.15 10.18 -13.74
CA ASP A 64 4.95 10.82 -14.29
C ASP A 64 5.31 12.29 -14.53
N LYS A 65 5.50 12.73 -15.78
CA LYS A 65 5.82 14.12 -16.14
C LYS A 65 4.73 15.11 -15.67
N ASN A 66 3.60 14.62 -15.17
CA ASN A 66 2.62 15.41 -14.45
C ASN A 66 3.03 15.75 -13.00
N TYR A 67 4.04 15.11 -12.41
CA TYR A 67 4.51 15.37 -11.05
C TYR A 67 5.08 16.79 -10.90
N GLU A 68 5.82 17.27 -11.90
CA GLU A 68 6.32 18.66 -11.95
C GLU A 68 5.23 19.70 -12.27
N ASN A 69 4.15 19.29 -12.94
CA ASN A 69 3.04 20.17 -13.29
C ASN A 69 1.97 20.25 -12.17
N ILE A 70 1.79 19.17 -11.39
CA ILE A 70 0.88 19.10 -10.23
C ILE A 70 1.51 19.80 -9.01
N SER A 71 2.83 19.77 -8.83
CA SER A 71 3.47 20.51 -7.74
C SER A 71 3.37 22.03 -7.88
N LYS A 72 3.16 22.53 -9.12
CA LYS A 72 2.95 23.95 -9.45
C LYS A 72 1.49 24.38 -9.55
N SER A 73 0.57 23.43 -9.66
CA SER A 73 -0.86 23.73 -9.78
C SER A 73 -1.67 22.67 -9.04
N ILE A 74 -2.54 23.12 -8.12
CA ILE A 74 -3.60 22.37 -7.44
C ILE A 74 -3.30 22.01 -5.97
N SER A 75 -3.74 22.91 -5.10
CA SER A 75 -4.50 22.56 -3.91
C SER A 75 -5.59 21.53 -4.26
N ASN A 76 -5.56 20.33 -3.68
CA ASN A 76 -6.63 19.30 -3.70
C ASN A 76 -6.55 18.12 -4.70
N LYS A 77 -5.40 17.75 -5.27
CA LYS A 77 -5.30 16.49 -6.02
C LYS A 77 -4.38 15.50 -5.31
N CYS A 78 -4.97 14.49 -4.68
CA CYS A 78 -4.24 13.31 -4.20
C CYS A 78 -3.38 12.78 -5.34
N ILE A 79 -2.06 12.75 -5.16
CA ILE A 79 -1.16 12.16 -6.15
C ILE A 79 -1.54 10.69 -6.24
N ASN A 80 -2.14 10.31 -7.37
CA ASN A 80 -2.31 8.91 -7.72
C ASN A 80 -0.91 8.35 -7.91
N MET A 81 -0.35 7.73 -6.86
CA MET A 81 0.80 6.85 -7.01
C MET A 81 0.37 5.77 -7.99
N LYS A 82 0.88 5.82 -9.23
CA LYS A 82 0.80 4.69 -10.14
C LYS A 82 1.63 3.60 -9.49
N TYR A 83 0.93 2.63 -8.92
CA TYR A 83 1.54 1.47 -8.31
C TYR A 83 1.57 0.37 -9.36
N GLU A 84 2.76 -0.08 -9.69
CA GLU A 84 2.93 -1.27 -10.52
C GLU A 84 3.25 -2.46 -9.62
N LEU A 85 2.53 -3.55 -9.84
CA LEU A 85 2.76 -4.81 -9.17
C LEU A 85 3.65 -5.67 -10.06
N ASP A 86 4.62 -6.35 -9.48
CA ASP A 86 5.41 -7.30 -10.26
C ASP A 86 4.53 -8.44 -10.83
N ASN A 87 5.06 -9.13 -11.84
CA ASN A 87 4.35 -10.19 -12.54
C ASN A 87 3.96 -11.36 -11.61
N ASN A 88 4.76 -11.63 -10.57
CA ASN A 88 4.47 -12.72 -9.63
C ASN A 88 3.20 -12.40 -8.82
N LEU A 89 3.16 -11.20 -8.25
CA LEU A 89 2.04 -10.68 -7.49
C LEU A 89 0.79 -10.56 -8.38
N LEU A 90 0.93 -10.06 -9.62
CA LEU A 90 -0.17 -10.01 -10.60
C LEU A 90 -0.74 -11.39 -10.92
N ASN A 91 0.11 -12.38 -11.18
CA ASN A 91 -0.32 -13.73 -11.52
C ASN A 91 -1.08 -14.39 -10.37
N ILE A 92 -0.59 -14.19 -9.14
CA ILE A 92 -1.24 -14.72 -7.95
C ILE A 92 -2.56 -13.98 -7.70
N MET A 93 -2.58 -12.66 -7.87
CA MET A 93 -3.81 -11.90 -7.73
C MET A 93 -4.88 -12.31 -8.74
N ARG A 94 -4.50 -12.57 -9.99
CA ARG A 94 -5.39 -13.16 -11.00
C ARG A 94 -5.90 -14.54 -10.58
N LYS A 95 -5.01 -15.42 -10.08
CA LYS A 95 -5.36 -16.77 -9.62
C LYS A 95 -6.41 -16.74 -8.50
N TYR A 96 -6.26 -15.85 -7.53
CA TYR A 96 -7.18 -15.72 -6.39
C TYR A 96 -8.31 -14.71 -6.64
N ARG A 97 -8.44 -14.18 -7.87
CA ARG A 97 -9.39 -13.12 -8.24
C ARG A 97 -9.40 -11.98 -7.23
N CYS A 98 -8.22 -11.54 -6.79
CA CYS A 98 -8.08 -10.46 -5.83
C CYS A 98 -7.42 -9.23 -6.44
N SER A 99 -7.61 -8.08 -5.80
CA SER A 99 -6.93 -6.83 -6.10
C SER A 99 -6.43 -6.16 -4.83
N ILE A 100 -5.36 -5.40 -4.96
CA ILE A 100 -4.77 -4.56 -3.89
C ILE A 100 -4.98 -3.13 -4.36
N GLU A 101 -5.52 -2.27 -3.51
CA GLU A 101 -5.50 -0.82 -3.80
C GLU A 101 -4.16 -0.22 -3.38
N SER A 102 -3.83 0.94 -3.95
CA SER A 102 -2.59 1.65 -3.61
C SER A 102 -2.46 1.82 -2.09
N PRO A 103 -1.43 1.24 -1.44
CA PRO A 103 -1.26 1.38 -0.01
C PRO A 103 -1.02 2.84 0.36
N TYR A 104 -1.71 3.32 1.38
CA TYR A 104 -1.62 4.70 1.86
C TYR A 104 -0.86 4.75 3.19
N TYR A 105 0.08 5.69 3.33
CA TYR A 105 0.82 5.88 4.57
C TYR A 105 0.22 7.01 5.41
N ASP A 106 -0.12 6.70 6.66
CA ASP A 106 -0.57 7.66 7.66
C ASP A 106 0.58 7.98 8.62
N VAL A 107 1.26 9.08 8.33
CA VAL A 107 2.42 9.60 9.08
C VAL A 107 2.08 10.04 10.50
N ASN A 108 0.85 10.43 10.79
CA ASN A 108 0.48 10.83 12.17
C ASN A 108 0.51 9.62 13.10
N ASN A 109 0.14 8.46 12.57
CA ASN A 109 0.05 7.22 13.33
C ASN A 109 1.23 6.27 13.06
N ASP A 110 2.09 6.58 12.09
CA ASP A 110 3.13 5.68 11.58
C ASP A 110 2.53 4.30 11.22
N THR A 111 1.51 4.33 10.35
CA THR A 111 0.79 3.13 9.90
C THR A 111 0.56 3.14 8.40
N ILE A 112 0.36 1.95 7.83
CA ILE A 112 0.00 1.79 6.41
C ILE A 112 -1.42 1.27 6.32
N LEU A 113 -2.30 2.01 5.65
CA LEU A 113 -3.61 1.52 5.26
C LEU A 113 -3.47 0.66 4.00
N PHE A 114 -3.76 -0.62 4.14
CA PHE A 114 -3.69 -1.61 3.08
C PHE A 114 -5.09 -2.15 2.79
N VAL A 115 -5.52 -2.15 1.53
CA VAL A 115 -6.84 -2.65 1.13
C VAL A 115 -6.68 -3.86 0.22
N LEU A 116 -7.23 -4.99 0.66
CA LEU A 116 -7.27 -6.23 -0.09
C LEU A 116 -8.72 -6.56 -0.47
N LYS A 117 -8.98 -6.69 -1.76
CA LYS A 117 -10.26 -7.13 -2.32
C LYS A 117 -10.12 -8.56 -2.80
N ILE A 118 -10.92 -9.49 -2.30
CA ILE A 118 -10.96 -10.88 -2.76
C ILE A 118 -12.32 -11.09 -3.43
N ASN A 119 -12.38 -10.90 -4.76
CA ASN A 119 -13.65 -10.91 -5.50
C ASN A 119 -14.30 -12.29 -5.52
N MET A 120 -13.51 -13.38 -5.45
CA MET A 120 -14.05 -14.74 -5.40
C MET A 120 -14.99 -14.96 -4.19
N LEU A 121 -14.78 -14.23 -3.10
CA LEU A 121 -15.59 -14.31 -1.89
C LEU A 121 -16.59 -13.15 -1.78
N GLY A 122 -16.58 -12.19 -2.72
CA GLY A 122 -17.32 -10.94 -2.58
C GLY A 122 -16.86 -10.09 -1.40
N LEU A 123 -15.63 -10.29 -0.91
CA LEU A 123 -15.13 -9.66 0.31
C LEU A 123 -14.10 -8.58 -0.01
N THR A 124 -14.34 -7.37 0.50
CA THR A 124 -13.35 -6.30 0.56
C THR A 124 -13.01 -6.03 2.01
N LYS A 125 -11.73 -6.06 2.35
CA LYS A 125 -11.25 -5.78 3.70
C LYS A 125 -10.06 -4.82 3.64
N SER A 126 -10.15 -3.75 4.43
CA SER A 126 -9.03 -2.86 4.70
C SER A 126 -8.41 -3.21 6.05
N ILE A 127 -7.12 -2.94 6.17
CA ILE A 127 -6.37 -3.14 7.40
C ILE A 127 -5.34 -2.03 7.59
N LYS A 128 -5.15 -1.64 8.85
CA LYS A 128 -4.01 -0.81 9.25
C LYS A 128 -2.85 -1.72 9.63
N LEU A 129 -1.76 -1.61 8.89
CA LEU A 129 -0.49 -2.26 9.19
C LEU A 129 0.28 -1.37 10.17
N LEU A 130 0.71 -1.95 11.28
CA LEU A 130 1.41 -1.25 12.35
C LEU A 130 2.91 -1.40 12.14
N ASN A 131 3.67 -0.32 12.39
CA ASN A 131 5.12 -0.39 12.38
C ASN A 131 5.62 -1.31 13.49
N VAL A 132 6.40 -2.33 13.12
CA VAL A 132 7.15 -3.15 14.06
C VAL A 132 8.45 -2.41 14.35
N LYS A 133 8.40 -1.50 15.34
CA LYS A 133 9.60 -0.88 15.88
C LYS A 133 10.43 -1.98 16.54
N ASN A 134 11.62 -2.24 15.99
CA ASN A 134 12.66 -3.00 16.69
C ASN A 134 13.22 -2.18 17.85
#